data_AF-A0A6P0S162-F1
#
_entry.id   AF-A0A6P0S162-F1
#
_cell.length_a   1.000
_cell.length_b   1.000
_cell.length_c   1.000
_cell.angle_alpha   90.00
_cell.angle_beta   90.00
_cell.angle_gamma   90.00
#
_symmetry.space_group_name_H-M   'P 1'
#
loop_
_entity.id
_entity.type
_entity.pdbx_description
1 polymer ?
#
loop_
_entity_poly.entity_id
_entity_poly.type
_entity_poly.pdbx_seq_one_letter_code
_entity_poly.pdbx_strand_id
1 'polypeptide(L)'
;MSYESEKAVAIEAALKAAKLCEKVRQEKVPEAIEKSDKSPVTIADFGSQALICRALAAAFPNDPVVGEEDSAELREPAMAAQLEQVTSYVQAVVGNATSEEVLSWIDRGNGQTGSRYWTLDPIDGTKGFLRQDQYAVALALVEAGEVKVGVLACPALPVDLNQPESGRGVLFVAVRGQGATMVAIAGDEPCPIKVIEKDEENLRFVESVESGHGDHSRQEAVAKAVG
;
A
#
# COMPACT_ATOMS: atom_id res chain seq x y z
N MET A 1 -8.41 21.31 -11.32
CA MET A 1 -7.04 20.85 -11.65
C MET A 1 -7.13 19.41 -12.12
N SER A 2 -6.26 18.96 -13.02
CA SER A 2 -6.35 17.61 -13.60
C SER A 2 -5.63 16.52 -12.80
N TYR A 3 -4.76 16.88 -11.83
CA TYR A 3 -3.94 15.95 -11.01
C TYR A 3 -3.13 14.92 -11.82
N GLU A 4 -2.79 15.22 -13.08
CA GLU A 4 -2.10 14.28 -13.98
C GLU A 4 -0.69 13.95 -13.50
N SER A 5 0.04 14.95 -12.99
CA SER A 5 1.40 14.76 -12.46
C SER A 5 1.36 13.92 -11.18
N GLU A 6 0.43 14.22 -10.29
CA GLU A 6 0.23 13.50 -9.03
C GLU A 6 -0.14 12.04 -9.28
N LYS A 7 -1.07 11.80 -10.20
CA LYS A 7 -1.43 10.45 -10.65
C LYS A 7 -0.22 9.70 -11.19
N ALA A 8 0.55 10.29 -12.10
CA ALA A 8 1.70 9.64 -12.71
C ALA A 8 2.77 9.26 -11.67
N VAL A 9 3.12 10.19 -10.77
CA VAL A 9 4.09 9.95 -9.69
C VAL A 9 3.59 8.89 -8.72
N ALA A 10 2.30 8.95 -8.33
CA ALA A 10 1.71 7.97 -7.42
C ALA A 10 1.71 6.56 -8.01
N ILE A 11 1.38 6.41 -9.30
CA ILE A 11 1.45 5.12 -10.00
C ILE A 11 2.89 4.59 -10.00
N GLU A 12 3.85 5.40 -10.42
CA GLU A 12 5.25 4.97 -10.51
C GLU A 12 5.80 4.56 -9.13
N ALA A 13 5.50 5.35 -8.10
CA ALA A 13 5.90 5.08 -6.73
C ALA A 13 5.29 3.78 -6.19
N ALA A 14 3.97 3.61 -6.34
CA ALA A 14 3.25 2.41 -5.88
C ALA A 14 3.72 1.14 -6.59
N LEU A 15 4.00 1.20 -7.90
CA LEU A 15 4.52 0.06 -8.65
C LEU A 15 5.94 -0.34 -8.19
N LYS A 16 6.81 0.63 -7.90
CA LYS A 16 8.15 0.35 -7.37
C LYS A 16 8.09 -0.24 -5.95
N ALA A 17 7.23 0.31 -5.10
CA ALA A 17 6.96 -0.22 -3.77
C ALA A 17 6.43 -1.67 -3.83
N ALA A 18 5.39 -1.92 -4.63
CA ALA A 18 4.83 -3.25 -4.86
C ALA A 18 5.88 -4.26 -5.33
N LYS A 19 6.77 -3.86 -6.25
CA LYS A 19 7.86 -4.72 -6.72
C LYS A 19 8.85 -5.06 -5.59
N LEU A 20 9.18 -4.10 -4.72
CA LEU A 20 10.00 -4.35 -3.55
C LEU A 20 9.31 -5.32 -2.59
N CYS A 21 8.04 -5.08 -2.27
CA CYS A 21 7.25 -5.93 -1.39
C CYS A 21 7.19 -7.38 -1.90
N GLU A 22 6.92 -7.59 -3.19
CA GLU A 22 6.93 -8.94 -3.79
C GLU A 22 8.30 -9.62 -3.72
N LYS A 23 9.39 -8.86 -3.90
CA LYS A 23 10.73 -9.41 -3.80
C LYS A 23 11.02 -9.90 -2.37
N VAL A 24 10.73 -9.08 -1.36
CA VAL A 24 10.86 -9.46 0.06
C VAL A 24 9.99 -10.69 0.37
N ARG A 25 8.75 -10.70 -0.14
CA ARG A 25 7.78 -11.77 0.07
C ARG A 25 8.26 -13.12 -0.50
N GLN A 26 8.91 -13.12 -1.67
CA GLN A 26 9.40 -14.32 -2.36
C GLN A 26 10.68 -14.91 -1.73
N GLU A 27 11.55 -14.07 -1.15
CA GLU A 27 12.85 -14.51 -0.61
C GLU A 27 12.72 -15.25 0.75
N LYS A 28 11.49 -15.49 1.24
CA LYS A 28 11.17 -16.23 2.48
C LYS A 28 11.82 -15.65 3.76
N VAL A 29 12.14 -14.35 3.76
CA VAL A 29 12.63 -13.58 4.92
C VAL A 29 11.57 -12.62 5.51
N PRO A 30 10.26 -12.90 5.58
CA PRO A 30 9.39 -12.05 6.39
C PRO A 30 9.51 -12.47 7.86
N GLU A 31 10.61 -12.12 8.51
CA GLU A 31 10.62 -12.02 9.97
C GLU A 31 9.88 -10.72 10.34
N ALA A 32 8.74 -10.87 11.01
CA ALA A 32 8.02 -9.74 11.54
C ALA A 32 8.80 -9.14 12.71
N ILE A 33 8.95 -7.83 12.70
CA ILE A 33 9.36 -7.03 13.85
C ILE A 33 8.06 -6.67 14.57
N GLU A 34 7.96 -6.93 15.87
CA GLU A 34 6.82 -6.45 16.66
C GLU A 34 7.07 -5.00 17.07
N LYS A 35 6.20 -4.08 16.64
CA LYS A 35 6.20 -2.70 17.14
C LYS A 35 5.86 -2.67 18.63
N SER A 36 6.13 -1.53 19.27
CA SER A 36 5.76 -1.29 20.68
C SER A 36 4.27 -1.52 21.01
N ASP A 37 3.36 -1.40 20.03
CA ASP A 37 1.92 -1.66 20.15
C ASP A 37 1.50 -3.11 19.78
N LYS A 38 2.47 -3.99 19.51
CA LYS A 38 2.32 -5.39 19.06
C LYS A 38 1.73 -5.57 17.67
N SER A 39 1.64 -4.51 16.88
CA SER A 39 1.37 -4.66 15.45
C SER A 39 2.63 -5.18 14.72
N PRO A 40 2.49 -6.09 13.75
CA PRO A 40 3.62 -6.58 12.99
C PRO A 40 4.06 -5.56 11.94
N VAL A 41 5.37 -5.32 11.83
CA VAL A 41 6.00 -4.57 10.74
C VAL A 41 7.11 -5.41 10.12
N THR A 42 7.39 -5.22 8.84
CA THR A 42 8.43 -5.95 8.11
C THR A 42 9.40 -4.99 7.42
N ILE A 43 10.50 -5.56 6.94
CA ILE A 43 11.45 -4.85 6.07
C ILE A 43 10.78 -4.27 4.82
N ALA A 44 9.69 -4.90 4.35
CA ALA A 44 8.95 -4.43 3.19
C ALA A 44 8.15 -3.15 3.50
N ASP A 45 7.61 -2.99 4.70
CA ASP A 45 6.89 -1.79 5.13
C ASP A 45 7.83 -0.57 5.10
N PHE A 46 8.99 -0.68 5.75
CA PHE A 46 10.01 0.38 5.74
C PHE A 46 10.53 0.69 4.33
N GLY A 47 10.86 -0.35 3.55
CA GLY A 47 11.41 -0.18 2.20
C GLY A 47 10.42 0.46 1.23
N SER A 48 9.16 0.05 1.27
CA SER A 48 8.10 0.61 0.41
C SER A 48 7.78 2.06 0.79
N GLN A 49 7.66 2.38 2.08
CA GLN A 49 7.49 3.76 2.54
C GLN A 49 8.66 4.64 2.08
N ALA A 50 9.90 4.18 2.24
CA ALA A 50 11.09 4.92 1.79
C ALA A 50 11.03 5.26 0.29
N LEU A 51 10.65 4.28 -0.55
CA LEU A 51 10.53 4.47 -2.01
C LEU A 51 9.45 5.49 -2.38
N ILE A 52 8.28 5.41 -1.73
CA ILE A 52 7.17 6.33 -1.98
C ILE A 52 7.55 7.73 -1.53
N CYS A 53 8.01 7.89 -0.29
CA CYS A 53 8.44 9.17 0.25
C CYS A 53 9.55 9.83 -0.57
N ARG A 54 10.51 9.05 -1.06
CA ARG A 54 11.55 9.55 -1.98
C ARG A 54 10.96 10.11 -3.27
N ALA A 55 10.04 9.37 -3.90
CA ALA A 55 9.40 9.80 -5.14
C ALA A 55 8.58 11.10 -4.94
N LEU A 56 7.82 11.15 -3.84
CA LEU A 56 7.05 12.33 -3.46
C LEU A 56 7.95 13.51 -3.10
N ALA A 57 9.08 13.30 -2.43
CA ALA A 57 10.04 14.37 -2.12
C ALA A 57 10.62 15.01 -3.40
N ALA A 58 10.90 14.19 -4.41
CA ALA A 58 11.44 14.66 -5.68
C ALA A 58 10.41 15.45 -6.50
N ALA A 59 9.15 15.01 -6.53
CA ALA A 59 8.11 15.62 -7.34
C ALA A 59 7.37 16.78 -6.63
N PHE A 60 7.13 16.63 -5.33
CA PHE A 60 6.30 17.51 -4.51
C PHE A 60 7.01 17.83 -3.17
N PRO A 61 8.14 18.55 -3.21
CA PRO A 61 9.00 18.75 -2.04
C PRO A 61 8.30 19.43 -0.86
N ASN A 62 7.28 20.25 -1.13
CA ASN A 62 6.52 21.00 -0.12
C ASN A 62 5.28 20.27 0.40
N ASP A 63 4.87 19.16 -0.23
CA ASP A 63 3.70 18.41 0.23
C ASP A 63 4.12 17.53 1.43
N PRO A 64 3.45 17.66 2.59
CA PRO A 64 3.64 16.73 3.70
C PRO A 64 3.22 15.31 3.30
N VAL A 65 3.85 14.32 3.91
CA VAL A 65 3.48 12.92 3.75
C VAL A 65 3.15 12.37 5.14
N VAL A 66 2.01 11.72 5.26
CA VAL A 66 1.56 11.03 6.47
C VAL A 66 1.64 9.53 6.20
N GLY A 67 2.68 8.89 6.71
CA GLY A 67 2.89 7.43 6.63
C GLY A 67 2.61 6.74 7.96
N GLU A 68 2.52 5.42 7.94
CA GLU A 68 2.37 4.61 9.15
C GLU A 68 3.69 4.43 9.91
N GLU A 69 4.79 4.27 9.17
CA GLU A 69 6.07 3.89 9.77
C GLU A 69 6.97 5.08 10.09
N ASP A 70 7.83 4.93 11.09
CA ASP A 70 8.95 5.82 11.38
C ASP A 70 10.25 5.04 11.52
N SER A 71 11.39 5.73 11.52
CA SER A 71 12.70 5.06 11.57
C SER A 71 13.28 4.91 12.98
N ALA A 72 12.57 5.27 14.05
CA ALA A 72 13.12 5.33 15.39
C ALA A 72 13.69 3.99 15.85
N GLU A 73 12.93 2.90 15.67
CA GLU A 73 13.39 1.56 16.01
C GLU A 73 14.54 1.08 15.11
N LEU A 74 14.52 1.42 13.81
CA LEU A 74 15.58 1.05 12.86
C LEU A 74 16.93 1.71 13.15
N ARG A 75 16.95 2.83 13.89
CA ARG A 75 18.18 3.51 14.31
C ARG A 75 18.87 2.84 15.50
N GLU A 76 18.19 1.93 16.19
CA GLU A 76 18.76 1.23 17.34
C GLU A 76 19.86 0.25 16.89
N PRO A 77 20.98 0.13 17.64
CA PRO A 77 22.06 -0.80 17.29
C PRO A 77 21.61 -2.26 17.13
N ALA A 78 20.54 -2.66 17.84
CA ALA A 78 19.95 -4.00 17.73
C ALA A 78 19.29 -4.26 16.36
N MET A 79 18.89 -3.22 15.64
CA MET A 79 18.23 -3.27 14.33
C MET A 79 19.19 -3.01 13.16
N ALA A 80 20.50 -2.96 13.39
CA ALA A 80 21.49 -2.64 12.35
C ALA A 80 21.43 -3.60 11.15
N ALA A 81 21.18 -4.90 11.39
CA ALA A 81 21.05 -5.89 10.31
C ALA A 81 19.78 -5.68 9.48
N GLN A 82 18.67 -5.30 10.13
CA GLN A 82 17.40 -4.99 9.49
C GLN A 82 17.54 -3.72 8.64
N LEU A 83 18.19 -2.67 9.16
CA LEU A 83 18.48 -1.45 8.41
C LEU A 83 19.35 -1.73 7.18
N GLU A 84 20.37 -2.59 7.29
CA GLU A 84 21.17 -3.02 6.14
C GLU A 84 20.32 -3.73 5.09
N GLN A 85 19.40 -4.62 5.51
CA GLN A 85 18.48 -5.30 4.61
C GLN A 85 17.52 -4.32 3.92
N VAL A 86 16.85 -3.44 4.67
CA VAL A 86 15.98 -2.39 4.10
C VAL A 86 16.76 -1.56 3.07
N THR A 87 17.97 -1.13 3.42
CA THR A 87 18.84 -0.35 2.55
C THR A 87 19.15 -1.10 1.26
N SER A 88 19.51 -2.39 1.36
CA SER A 88 19.81 -3.24 0.21
C SER A 88 18.62 -3.40 -0.74
N TYR A 89 17.41 -3.63 -0.20
CA TYR A 89 16.19 -3.73 -1.01
C TYR A 89 15.85 -2.41 -1.71
N VAL A 90 15.96 -1.28 -1.01
CA VAL A 90 15.73 0.05 -1.60
C VAL A 90 16.78 0.33 -2.67
N GLN A 91 18.06 0.06 -2.40
CA GLN A 91 19.16 0.26 -3.33
C GLN A 91 18.99 -0.56 -4.61
N ALA A 92 18.43 -1.78 -4.53
CA ALA A 92 18.13 -2.59 -5.70
C ALA A 92 17.08 -1.96 -6.64
N VAL A 93 16.27 -1.01 -6.15
CA VAL A 93 15.25 -0.31 -6.94
C VAL A 93 15.74 1.05 -7.44
N VAL A 94 16.42 1.84 -6.61
CA VAL A 94 16.77 3.24 -6.95
C VAL A 94 18.26 3.48 -7.20
N GLY A 95 19.12 2.52 -6.85
CA GLY A 95 20.57 2.64 -6.95
C GLY A 95 21.19 3.58 -5.90
N ASN A 96 22.42 3.29 -5.49
CA ASN A 96 23.29 4.12 -4.64
C ASN A 96 22.67 4.73 -3.35
N ALA A 97 21.57 4.19 -2.85
CA ALA A 97 20.95 4.66 -1.60
C ALA A 97 21.82 4.30 -0.40
N THR A 98 22.07 5.28 0.47
CA THR A 98 22.71 5.08 1.77
C THR A 98 21.66 4.83 2.85
N SER A 99 22.05 4.19 3.96
CA SER A 99 21.14 3.96 5.08
C SER A 99 20.60 5.27 5.68
N GLU A 100 21.40 6.34 5.71
CA GLU A 100 20.94 7.65 6.19
C GLU A 100 19.87 8.26 5.28
N GLU A 101 20.03 8.14 3.95
CA GLU A 101 18.99 8.58 3.01
C GLU A 101 17.71 7.75 3.17
N VAL A 102 17.84 6.44 3.34
CA VAL A 102 16.69 5.55 3.55
C VAL A 102 15.94 5.92 4.83
N LEU A 103 16.64 6.10 5.95
CA LEU A 103 16.04 6.56 7.21
C LEU A 103 15.35 7.92 7.03
N SER A 104 15.99 8.87 6.34
CA SER A 104 15.42 10.18 6.04
C SER A 104 14.16 10.10 5.17
N TRP A 105 14.12 9.18 4.20
CA TRP A 105 12.93 8.97 3.37
C TRP A 105 11.80 8.32 4.17
N ILE A 106 12.09 7.38 5.07
CA ILE A 106 11.09 6.81 6.00
C ILE A 106 10.49 7.94 6.85
N ASP A 107 11.35 8.73 7.51
CA ASP A 107 10.94 9.80 8.42
C ASP A 107 10.21 10.95 7.73
N ARG A 108 10.28 11.07 6.39
CA ARG A 108 9.42 12.02 5.65
C ARG A 108 7.93 11.70 5.83
N GLY A 109 7.59 10.45 6.16
CA GLY A 109 6.24 10.01 6.53
C GLY A 109 5.72 10.62 7.84
N ASN A 110 6.57 11.29 8.63
CA ASN A 110 6.17 11.96 9.89
C ASN A 110 5.54 13.36 9.66
N GLY A 111 5.07 13.63 8.45
CA GLY A 111 4.39 14.88 8.13
C GLY A 111 3.06 15.01 8.88
N GLN A 112 2.55 16.24 8.95
CA GLN A 112 1.26 16.53 9.56
C GLN A 112 0.19 16.74 8.48
N THR A 113 -1.06 16.48 8.85
CA THR A 113 -2.20 16.81 8.00
C THR A 113 -2.31 18.33 7.82
N GLY A 114 -2.81 18.74 6.66
CA GLY A 114 -2.92 20.15 6.30
C GLY A 114 -3.94 20.39 5.19
N SER A 115 -3.86 21.54 4.53
CA SER A 115 -4.74 21.83 3.39
C SER A 115 -4.46 20.94 2.18
N ARG A 116 -3.23 20.44 2.04
CA ARG A 116 -2.81 19.49 1.01
C ARG A 116 -1.73 18.60 1.59
N TYR A 117 -1.87 17.28 1.47
CA TYR A 117 -0.91 16.31 1.95
C TYR A 117 -1.11 14.95 1.28
N TRP A 118 -0.06 14.15 1.25
CA TRP A 118 -0.13 12.74 0.87
C TRP A 118 -0.33 11.89 2.12
N THR A 119 -1.09 10.81 1.99
CA THR A 119 -1.19 9.77 3.01
C THR A 119 -0.88 8.43 2.38
N LEU A 120 -0.11 7.59 3.07
CA LEU A 120 0.27 6.28 2.56
C LEU A 120 0.17 5.23 3.67
N ASP A 121 -0.23 4.03 3.29
CA ASP A 121 -0.06 2.80 4.05
C ASP A 121 0.85 1.90 3.20
N PRO A 122 2.09 1.64 3.65
CA PRO A 122 3.07 0.93 2.85
C PRO A 122 2.65 -0.52 2.56
N ILE A 123 1.97 -1.17 3.52
CA ILE A 123 1.42 -2.51 3.40
C ILE A 123 0.11 -2.56 4.21
N ASP A 124 -1.00 -2.21 3.56
CA ASP A 124 -2.32 -2.44 4.11
C ASP A 124 -2.58 -3.95 4.16
N GLY A 125 -2.73 -4.47 5.38
CA GLY A 125 -2.89 -5.89 5.65
C GLY A 125 -1.57 -6.64 5.88
N THR A 126 -0.65 -6.12 6.69
CA THR A 126 0.65 -6.76 7.02
C THR A 126 0.51 -8.22 7.48
N LYS A 127 -0.54 -8.57 8.25
CA LYS A 127 -0.82 -9.98 8.60
C LYS A 127 -1.13 -10.86 7.37
N GLY A 128 -1.84 -10.33 6.38
CA GLY A 128 -2.08 -11.00 5.10
C GLY A 128 -0.77 -11.17 4.32
N PHE A 129 0.05 -10.12 4.27
CA PHE A 129 1.39 -10.16 3.67
C PHE A 129 2.26 -11.28 4.27
N LEU A 130 2.35 -11.36 5.60
CA LEU A 130 3.09 -12.41 6.32
C LEU A 130 2.58 -13.83 6.02
N ARG A 131 1.27 -13.99 5.87
CA ARG A 131 0.61 -15.28 5.54
C ARG A 131 0.72 -15.67 4.06
N GLN A 132 1.35 -14.84 3.22
CA GLN A 132 1.36 -15.01 1.76
C GLN A 132 -0.03 -14.86 1.12
N ASP A 133 -0.95 -14.18 1.80
CA ASP A 133 -2.29 -13.86 1.33
C ASP A 133 -2.30 -12.49 0.61
N GLN A 134 -3.43 -11.79 0.65
CA GLN A 134 -3.64 -10.47 0.05
C GLN A 134 -3.05 -9.35 0.92
N TYR A 135 -2.55 -8.32 0.26
CA TYR A 135 -2.15 -7.04 0.83
C TYR A 135 -2.22 -5.98 -0.27
N ALA A 136 -2.15 -4.70 0.11
CA ALA A 136 -2.06 -3.60 -0.83
C ALA A 136 -1.01 -2.58 -0.40
N VAL A 137 -0.40 -1.92 -1.38
CA VAL A 137 0.31 -0.64 -1.15
C VAL A 137 -0.69 0.46 -1.45
N ALA A 138 -1.02 1.28 -0.46
CA ALA A 138 -2.04 2.32 -0.58
C ALA A 138 -1.44 3.72 -0.54
N LEU A 139 -1.81 4.56 -1.50
CA LEU A 139 -1.34 5.94 -1.60
C LEU A 139 -2.47 6.87 -2.05
N ALA A 140 -2.65 7.97 -1.33
CA ALA A 140 -3.64 8.97 -1.68
C ALA A 140 -3.14 10.40 -1.49
N LEU A 141 -3.65 11.30 -2.32
CA LEU A 141 -3.50 12.74 -2.16
C LEU A 141 -4.80 13.31 -1.58
N VAL A 142 -4.70 14.05 -0.48
CA VAL A 142 -5.80 14.80 0.11
C VAL A 142 -5.56 16.29 -0.10
N GLU A 143 -6.57 17.01 -0.55
CA GLU A 143 -6.54 18.47 -0.68
C GLU A 143 -7.90 19.06 -0.30
N ALA A 144 -7.90 20.10 0.53
CA ALA A 144 -9.08 20.74 1.11
C ALA A 144 -10.05 19.74 1.78
N GLY A 145 -9.50 18.75 2.49
CA GLY A 145 -10.27 17.70 3.17
C GLY A 145 -10.88 16.65 2.23
N GLU A 146 -10.50 16.64 0.95
CA GLU A 146 -11.02 15.73 -0.05
C GLU A 146 -9.92 14.87 -0.67
N VAL A 147 -10.12 13.56 -0.75
CA VAL A 147 -9.25 12.68 -1.54
C VAL A 147 -9.37 13.06 -3.02
N LYS A 148 -8.24 13.43 -3.64
CA LYS A 148 -8.16 13.87 -5.04
C LYS A 148 -7.60 12.80 -5.96
N VAL A 149 -6.60 12.06 -5.48
CA VAL A 149 -5.96 10.94 -6.19
C VAL A 149 -5.91 9.76 -5.23
N GLY A 150 -6.23 8.57 -5.70
CA GLY A 150 -6.06 7.31 -4.98
C GLY A 150 -5.41 6.26 -5.88
N VAL A 151 -4.41 5.57 -5.34
CA VAL A 151 -3.72 4.45 -5.99
C VAL A 151 -3.63 3.29 -5.00
N LEU A 152 -4.04 2.10 -5.44
CA LEU A 152 -3.85 0.85 -4.72
C LEU A 152 -3.10 -0.11 -5.63
N ALA A 153 -1.90 -0.52 -5.24
CA ALA A 153 -1.21 -1.62 -5.90
C ALA A 153 -1.45 -2.90 -5.08
N CYS A 154 -2.06 -3.92 -5.69
CA CYS A 154 -2.44 -5.18 -5.07
C CYS A 154 -1.71 -6.34 -5.78
N PRO A 155 -0.44 -6.63 -5.45
CA PRO A 155 0.40 -7.56 -6.21
C PRO A 155 -0.08 -9.02 -6.12
N ALA A 156 -0.72 -9.35 -5.00
CA ALA A 156 -1.24 -10.69 -4.73
C ALA A 156 -2.64 -10.95 -5.33
N LEU A 157 -3.32 -9.90 -5.80
CA LEU A 157 -4.72 -9.98 -6.23
C LEU A 157 -4.82 -10.61 -7.62
N PRO A 158 -5.69 -11.61 -7.84
CA PRO A 158 -5.93 -12.12 -9.18
C PRO A 158 -6.54 -11.06 -10.09
N VAL A 159 -6.11 -11.05 -11.35
CA VAL A 159 -6.65 -10.14 -12.37
C VAL A 159 -8.11 -10.49 -12.69
N ASP A 160 -8.42 -11.78 -12.77
CA ASP A 160 -9.80 -12.30 -12.85
C ASP A 160 -10.10 -13.13 -11.61
N LEU A 161 -11.07 -12.67 -10.80
CA LEU A 161 -11.49 -13.37 -9.60
C LEU A 161 -12.18 -14.71 -9.89
N ASN A 162 -12.73 -14.90 -11.09
CA ASN A 162 -13.34 -16.17 -11.52
C ASN A 162 -12.29 -17.14 -12.09
N GLN A 163 -11.11 -16.62 -12.46
CA GLN A 163 -9.98 -17.40 -12.98
C GLN A 163 -8.68 -17.01 -12.27
N PRO A 164 -8.57 -17.31 -10.96
CA PRO A 164 -7.51 -16.75 -10.11
C PRO A 164 -6.07 -17.17 -10.49
N GLU A 165 -5.95 -18.24 -11.27
CA GLU A 165 -4.68 -18.77 -11.77
C GLU A 165 -4.21 -18.10 -13.08
N SER A 166 -5.05 -17.26 -13.71
CA SER A 166 -4.76 -16.64 -15.02
C SER A 166 -3.71 -15.52 -14.95
N GLY A 167 -3.50 -14.94 -13.77
CA GLY A 167 -2.57 -13.85 -13.55
C GLY A 167 -2.87 -13.14 -12.24
N ARG A 168 -1.84 -12.54 -11.64
CA ARG A 168 -1.94 -11.77 -10.41
C ARG A 168 -1.24 -10.42 -10.55
N GLY A 169 -1.65 -9.48 -9.72
CA GLY A 169 -1.11 -8.14 -9.66
C GLY A 169 -2.03 -7.16 -10.36
N VAL A 170 -2.74 -6.37 -9.56
CA VAL A 170 -3.68 -5.37 -10.06
C VAL A 170 -3.35 -4.02 -9.47
N LEU A 171 -3.40 -2.98 -10.29
CA LEU A 171 -3.28 -1.58 -9.91
C LEU A 171 -4.63 -0.91 -10.10
N PHE A 172 -5.16 -0.32 -9.04
CA PHE A 172 -6.33 0.55 -9.08
C PHE A 172 -5.90 2.00 -9.00
N VAL A 173 -6.49 2.84 -9.85
CA VAL A 173 -6.21 4.28 -9.90
C VAL A 173 -7.52 5.03 -10.03
N ALA A 174 -7.68 6.08 -9.23
CA ALA A 174 -8.81 6.99 -9.34
C ALA A 174 -8.36 8.44 -9.18
N VAL A 175 -8.95 9.32 -9.99
CA VAL A 175 -8.86 10.78 -9.80
C VAL A 175 -10.26 11.32 -9.62
N ARG A 176 -10.45 12.17 -8.61
CA ARG A 176 -11.77 12.70 -8.29
C ARG A 176 -12.38 13.42 -9.50
N GLY A 177 -13.58 13.00 -9.88
CA GLY A 177 -14.31 13.52 -11.04
C GLY A 177 -13.91 12.91 -12.39
N GLN A 178 -12.96 11.97 -12.44
CA GLN A 178 -12.49 11.31 -13.67
C GLN A 178 -12.79 9.81 -13.72
N GLY A 179 -13.40 9.25 -12.67
CA GLY A 179 -13.67 7.82 -12.54
C GLY A 179 -12.48 7.03 -11.99
N ALA A 180 -12.57 5.72 -12.10
CA ALA A 180 -11.56 4.77 -11.62
C ALA A 180 -11.22 3.77 -12.72
N THR A 181 -9.97 3.30 -12.71
CA THR A 181 -9.46 2.30 -13.64
C THR A 181 -8.73 1.19 -12.89
N MET A 182 -8.79 0.00 -13.46
CA MET A 182 -8.04 -1.19 -13.06
C MET A 182 -7.06 -1.55 -14.18
N VAL A 183 -5.81 -1.84 -13.83
CA VAL A 183 -4.72 -2.23 -14.75
C VAL A 183 -4.01 -3.45 -14.19
N ALA A 184 -3.71 -4.45 -15.01
CA ALA A 184 -2.78 -5.50 -14.58
C ALA A 184 -1.37 -4.92 -14.43
N ILE A 185 -0.70 -5.18 -13.31
CA ILE A 185 0.66 -4.70 -13.03
C ILE A 185 1.66 -5.16 -14.11
N ALA A 186 1.37 -6.28 -14.77
CA ALA A 186 2.15 -6.81 -15.88
C ALA A 186 2.16 -5.93 -17.15
N GLY A 187 1.29 -4.91 -17.24
CA GLY A 187 1.31 -3.91 -18.30
C GLY A 187 0.17 -4.00 -19.32
N ASP A 188 -1.02 -4.45 -18.91
CA ASP A 188 -2.21 -4.45 -19.77
C ASP A 188 -2.84 -3.05 -19.90
N GLU A 189 -3.79 -2.90 -20.85
CA GLU A 189 -4.54 -1.66 -21.01
C GLU A 189 -5.43 -1.34 -19.79
N PRO A 190 -5.52 -0.06 -19.36
CA PRO A 190 -6.44 0.34 -18.31
C PRO A 190 -7.90 0.07 -18.65
N CYS A 191 -8.57 -0.70 -17.79
CA CYS A 191 -9.99 -0.98 -17.87
C CYS A 191 -10.77 -0.05 -16.90
N PRO A 192 -11.71 0.77 -17.39
CA PRO A 192 -12.58 1.56 -16.51
C PRO A 192 -13.41 0.65 -15.60
N ILE A 193 -13.45 0.97 -14.31
CA ILE A 193 -14.28 0.30 -13.33
C ILE A 193 -15.32 1.25 -12.76
N LYS A 194 -16.48 0.71 -12.41
CA LYS A 194 -17.59 1.46 -11.84
C LYS A 194 -18.27 0.62 -10.76
N VAL A 195 -18.93 1.31 -9.84
CA VAL A 195 -19.88 0.67 -8.94
C VAL A 195 -20.99 0.07 -9.80
N ILE A 196 -21.23 -1.23 -9.64
CA ILE A 196 -22.34 -1.91 -10.31
C ILE A 196 -23.67 -1.51 -9.65
N GLU A 197 -24.76 -1.60 -10.40
CA GLU A 197 -26.09 -1.53 -9.81
C GLU A 197 -26.34 -2.76 -8.94
N LYS A 198 -27.32 -2.68 -8.04
CA LYS A 198 -27.65 -3.76 -7.11
C LYS A 198 -27.89 -5.06 -7.89
N ASP A 199 -27.07 -6.06 -7.60
CA ASP A 199 -27.20 -7.42 -8.14
C ASP A 199 -27.50 -8.37 -6.97
N GLU A 200 -28.79 -8.70 -6.80
CA GLU A 200 -29.26 -9.59 -5.72
C GLU A 200 -28.82 -11.04 -5.92
N GLU A 201 -28.45 -11.43 -7.14
CA GLU A 201 -28.05 -12.80 -7.46
C GLU A 201 -26.55 -13.06 -7.18
N ASN A 202 -25.74 -11.99 -7.07
CA ASN A 202 -24.29 -12.08 -6.86
C ASN A 202 -23.82 -11.40 -5.55
N LEU A 203 -24.58 -11.54 -4.47
CA LEU A 203 -24.17 -11.08 -3.15
C LEU A 203 -23.00 -11.93 -2.62
N ARG A 204 -21.89 -11.28 -2.29
CA ARG A 204 -20.76 -11.91 -1.59
C ARG A 204 -20.72 -11.41 -0.16
N PHE A 205 -20.80 -12.33 0.80
CA PHE A 205 -20.57 -12.02 2.20
C PHE A 205 -19.07 -12.04 2.46
N VAL A 206 -18.55 -10.97 3.09
CA VAL A 206 -17.13 -10.83 3.42
C VAL A 206 -17.02 -10.60 4.92
N GLU A 207 -16.16 -11.40 5.56
CA GLU A 207 -15.96 -11.37 7.01
C GLU A 207 -14.48 -11.12 7.32
N SER A 208 -14.22 -10.59 8.51
CA SER A 208 -12.84 -10.54 9.01
C SER A 208 -12.37 -11.95 9.32
N VAL A 209 -11.19 -12.30 8.81
CA VAL A 209 -10.48 -13.54 9.19
C VAL A 209 -9.93 -13.46 10.63
N GLU A 210 -9.87 -12.27 11.21
CA GLU A 210 -9.46 -12.02 12.59
C GLU A 210 -10.71 -11.85 13.47
N SER A 211 -10.94 -12.80 14.37
CA SER A 211 -12.13 -12.83 15.24
C SER A 211 -12.26 -11.63 16.20
N GLY A 212 -11.15 -10.94 16.47
CA GLY A 212 -11.13 -9.71 17.27
C GLY A 212 -11.51 -8.45 16.50
N HIS A 213 -11.59 -8.49 15.16
CA HIS A 213 -11.80 -7.32 14.30
C HIS A 213 -13.19 -7.31 13.65
N GLY A 214 -14.20 -7.91 14.29
CA GLY A 214 -15.57 -7.93 13.78
C GLY A 214 -16.63 -8.18 14.86
N ASP A 215 -17.85 -7.70 14.61
CA ASP A 215 -19.02 -8.08 15.38
C ASP A 215 -19.74 -9.21 14.64
N HIS A 216 -19.33 -10.45 14.93
CA HIS A 216 -19.89 -11.65 14.30
C HIS A 216 -21.40 -11.76 14.50
N SER A 217 -21.93 -11.29 15.63
CA SER A 217 -23.37 -11.34 15.91
C SER A 217 -24.15 -10.41 14.98
N ARG A 218 -23.61 -9.21 14.74
CA ARG A 218 -24.18 -8.24 13.80
C ARG A 218 -24.02 -8.69 12.36
N GLN A 219 -22.88 -9.28 12.01
CA GLN A 219 -22.64 -9.85 10.68
C GLN A 219 -23.64 -10.98 10.38
N GLU A 220 -23.84 -11.91 11.31
CA GLU A 220 -24.82 -12.99 11.15
C GLU A 220 -26.26 -12.46 11.04
N ALA A 221 -26.60 -11.42 11.80
CA ALA A 221 -27.90 -10.76 11.69
C ALA A 221 -28.09 -10.09 10.31
N VAL A 222 -27.05 -9.46 9.77
CA VAL A 222 -27.06 -8.91 8.41
C VAL A 222 -27.22 -10.04 7.40
N ALA A 223 -26.41 -11.10 7.45
CA ALA A 223 -26.51 -12.24 6.55
C ALA A 223 -27.95 -12.78 6.49
N LYS A 224 -28.56 -13.06 7.65
CA LYS A 224 -29.97 -13.51 7.73
C LYS A 224 -30.98 -12.53 7.14
N ALA A 225 -30.70 -11.22 7.20
CA ALA A 225 -31.59 -10.20 6.66
C ALA A 225 -31.49 -10.06 5.13
N VAL A 226 -30.33 -10.36 4.53
CA VAL A 226 -30.13 -10.33 3.07
C VAL A 226 -30.48 -11.66 2.38
N GLY A 227 -30.57 -12.78 3.12
CA GLY A 227 -30.98 -14.09 2.61
C GLY A 227 -29.82 -15.07 2.52
#